data_AF-A0A351NHR1-F1
#
_entry.id   AF-A0A351NHR1-F1
#
_cell.length_a   1.000
_cell.length_b   1.000
_cell.length_c   1.000
_cell.angle_alpha   90.00
_cell.angle_beta   90.00
_cell.angle_gamma   90.00
#
_symmetry.space_group_name_H-M   'P 1'
#
loop_
_entity.id
_entity.type
_entity.pdbx_description
1 polymer ?
#
loop_
_entity_poly.entity_id
_entity_poly.type
_entity_poly.pdbx_seq_one_letter_code
_entity_poly.pdbx_strand_id
1 'polypeptide(L)'
;MKNNTLSKDHRVYVNLLSDVGFKIVFGNPQNKSILIGLLNLVLPPEAHVQDIETYLDRERTPTFLEGKKTLLDLICRDDRGQTFEVEIQRDVESSFFKRCVFYASDLYHSQMEAGNNFDILKPVYLISFLERKWPHRDESEWDTNR
;
A
#
# COMPACT_ATOMS: atom_id res chain seq x y z
N MET A 1 21.12 -20.83 -47.10
CA MET A 1 20.09 -19.80 -46.84
C MET A 1 18.77 -20.47 -46.46
N LYS A 2 18.37 -20.36 -45.19
CA LYS A 2 17.02 -20.02 -44.73
C LYS A 2 17.08 -19.96 -43.20
N ASN A 3 17.17 -18.72 -42.70
CA ASN A 3 17.05 -18.37 -41.31
C ASN A 3 15.65 -18.80 -40.83
N ASN A 4 15.56 -19.57 -39.75
CA ASN A 4 14.30 -19.69 -39.02
C ASN A 4 14.40 -18.87 -37.74
N THR A 5 13.71 -17.76 -37.81
CA THR A 5 13.63 -16.66 -36.86
C THR A 5 13.10 -17.14 -35.51
N LEU A 6 13.69 -16.61 -34.44
CA LEU A 6 13.35 -16.82 -33.04
C LEU A 6 11.83 -16.83 -32.79
N SER A 7 11.38 -17.90 -32.13
CA SER A 7 10.05 -18.04 -31.53
C SER A 7 9.76 -16.84 -30.62
N LYS A 8 8.73 -16.04 -30.93
CA LYS A 8 8.22 -14.99 -30.06
C LYS A 8 7.56 -15.64 -28.84
N ASP A 9 8.21 -15.49 -27.70
CA ASP A 9 7.72 -15.92 -26.39
C ASP A 9 6.36 -15.25 -26.09
N HIS A 10 5.27 -16.02 -26.14
CA HIS A 10 3.90 -15.56 -25.87
C HIS A 10 3.62 -15.52 -24.37
N ARG A 11 4.40 -14.76 -23.61
CA ARG A 11 4.12 -14.54 -22.19
C ARG A 11 3.03 -13.49 -22.02
N VAL A 12 2.03 -13.84 -21.22
CA VAL A 12 1.02 -12.88 -20.74
C VAL A 12 1.57 -12.22 -19.49
N TYR A 13 1.64 -10.89 -19.50
CA TYR A 13 2.08 -10.10 -18.35
C TYR A 13 0.88 -9.44 -17.68
N VAL A 14 0.99 -9.24 -16.37
CA VAL A 14 0.00 -8.52 -15.58
C VAL A 14 0.42 -7.06 -15.43
N ASN A 15 -0.52 -6.13 -15.61
CA ASN A 15 -0.27 -4.71 -15.33
C ASN A 15 -0.39 -4.45 -13.83
N LEU A 16 0.74 -4.17 -13.16
CA LEU A 16 0.77 -3.87 -11.73
C LEU A 16 0.10 -2.53 -11.37
N LEU A 17 -0.11 -1.63 -12.33
CA LEU A 17 -0.89 -0.40 -12.12
C LEU A 17 -2.40 -0.64 -12.22
N SER A 18 -2.84 -1.85 -12.61
CA SER A 18 -4.26 -2.20 -12.55
C SER A 18 -4.62 -2.71 -11.16
N ASP A 19 -5.78 -2.31 -10.68
CA ASP A 19 -6.37 -2.77 -9.41
C ASP A 19 -6.27 -4.30 -9.24
N VAL A 20 -6.75 -5.03 -10.26
CA VAL A 20 -6.74 -6.49 -10.31
C VAL A 20 -5.31 -7.04 -10.32
N GLY A 21 -4.43 -6.47 -11.14
CA GLY A 21 -3.06 -6.95 -11.27
C GLY A 21 -2.25 -6.77 -9.99
N PHE A 22 -2.40 -5.60 -9.35
CA PHE A 22 -1.80 -5.31 -8.06
C PHE A 22 -2.27 -6.33 -7.00
N LYS A 23 -3.59 -6.54 -6.89
CA LYS A 23 -4.18 -7.45 -5.89
C LYS A 23 -3.78 -8.91 -6.10
N ILE A 24 -3.70 -9.38 -7.36
CA ILE A 24 -3.25 -10.73 -7.68
C ILE A 24 -1.79 -10.95 -7.24
N VAL A 25 -0.92 -9.98 -7.52
CA VAL A 25 0.51 -10.12 -7.26
C VAL A 25 0.83 -9.91 -5.78
N PHE A 26 0.38 -8.80 -5.20
CA PHE A 26 0.79 -8.41 -3.85
C PHE A 26 -0.18 -8.86 -2.74
N GLY A 27 -1.44 -9.11 -3.08
CA GLY A 27 -2.45 -9.57 -2.10
C GLY A 27 -2.43 -11.07 -1.81
N ASN A 28 -1.60 -11.86 -2.52
CA ASN A 28 -1.42 -13.27 -2.23
C ASN A 28 -0.24 -13.46 -1.24
N PRO A 29 -0.46 -14.03 -0.03
CA PRO A 29 0.61 -14.28 0.93
C PRO A 29 1.77 -15.14 0.40
N GLN A 30 1.54 -15.99 -0.60
CA GLN A 30 2.58 -16.77 -1.27
C GLN A 30 3.61 -15.88 -2.00
N ASN A 31 3.23 -14.65 -2.34
CA ASN A 31 4.06 -13.68 -3.03
C ASN A 31 4.65 -12.63 -2.07
N LYS A 32 4.59 -12.83 -0.75
CA LYS A 32 4.98 -11.81 0.24
C LYS A 32 6.41 -11.29 0.06
N SER A 33 7.35 -12.10 -0.44
CA SER A 33 8.73 -11.68 -0.72
C SER A 33 8.81 -10.56 -1.77
N ILE A 34 7.90 -10.55 -2.75
CA ILE A 34 7.82 -9.50 -3.78
C ILE A 34 7.33 -8.19 -3.15
N LEU A 35 6.31 -8.28 -2.28
CA LEU A 35 5.79 -7.12 -1.55
C LEU A 35 6.84 -6.53 -0.61
N ILE A 36 7.53 -7.36 0.17
CA ILE A 36 8.63 -6.92 1.06
C ILE A 36 9.71 -6.19 0.25
N GLY A 37 10.11 -6.73 -0.91
CA GLY A 37 11.07 -6.07 -1.79
C GLY A 37 10.60 -4.71 -2.29
N LEU A 38 9.32 -4.58 -2.67
CA LEU A 38 8.72 -3.31 -3.06
C LEU A 38 8.70 -2.30 -1.90
N LEU A 39 8.27 -2.74 -0.72
CA LEU A 39 8.19 -1.89 0.48
C LEU A 39 9.58 -1.35 0.85
N ASN A 40 10.59 -2.22 0.92
CA ASN A 40 11.96 -1.83 1.27
C ASN A 40 12.67 -0.99 0.20
N LEU A 41 12.11 -0.88 -1.01
CA LEU A 41 12.62 0.05 -2.03
C LEU A 41 12.21 1.49 -1.72
N VAL A 42 11.06 1.71 -1.08
CA VAL A 42 10.47 3.03 -0.86
C VAL A 42 10.50 3.47 0.60
N LEU A 43 10.64 2.55 1.54
CA LEU A 43 10.71 2.83 2.96
C LEU A 43 12.11 3.28 3.39
N PRO A 44 12.22 4.13 4.42
CA PRO A 44 13.49 4.44 5.03
C PRO A 44 14.03 3.22 5.83
N PRO A 45 15.35 3.13 6.08
CA PRO A 45 15.98 1.96 6.70
C PRO A 45 15.35 1.49 8.03
N GLU A 46 14.89 2.41 8.87
CA GLU A 46 14.26 2.13 10.16
C GLU A 46 12.87 1.47 10.06
N ALA A 47 12.24 1.58 8.88
CA ALA A 47 10.94 1.02 8.56
C ALA A 47 11.03 -0.20 7.63
N HIS A 48 12.24 -0.68 7.30
CA HIS A 48 12.39 -1.87 6.47
C HIS A 48 11.69 -3.09 7.10
N VAL A 49 10.94 -3.79 6.27
CA VAL A 49 10.17 -4.99 6.58
C VAL A 49 11.07 -6.22 6.44
N GLN A 50 11.15 -7.04 7.48
CA GLN A 50 11.83 -8.33 7.44
C GLN A 50 10.88 -9.43 6.97
N ASP A 51 9.69 -9.48 7.58
CA ASP A 51 8.64 -10.39 7.17
C ASP A 51 7.25 -9.75 7.28
N ILE A 52 6.29 -10.30 6.55
CA ILE A 52 4.87 -9.97 6.68
C ILE A 52 4.18 -11.14 7.38
N GLU A 53 3.68 -10.87 8.58
CA GLU A 53 2.98 -11.85 9.40
C GLU A 53 1.51 -11.97 9.02
N THR A 54 0.87 -10.85 8.71
CA THR A 54 -0.59 -10.81 8.53
C THR A 54 -0.97 -9.93 7.35
N TYR A 55 -1.88 -10.44 6.52
CA TYR A 55 -2.66 -9.66 5.56
C TYR A 55 -4.01 -9.36 6.19
N LEU A 56 -4.36 -8.09 6.32
CA LEU A 56 -5.55 -7.63 7.02
C LEU A 56 -6.73 -7.48 6.05
N ASP A 57 -7.96 -7.48 6.60
CA ASP A 57 -9.15 -7.22 5.79
C ASP A 57 -9.08 -5.82 5.18
N ARG A 58 -9.28 -5.79 3.87
CA ARG A 58 -9.24 -4.60 3.04
C ARG A 58 -10.54 -3.81 3.10
N GLU A 59 -11.63 -4.49 3.43
CA GLU A 59 -12.91 -3.87 3.68
C GLU A 59 -12.99 -3.43 5.14
N ARG A 60 -13.07 -2.12 5.35
CA ARG A 60 -13.28 -1.55 6.68
C ARG A 60 -14.69 -1.04 6.84
N THR A 61 -15.40 -1.72 7.73
CA THR A 61 -16.74 -1.32 8.16
C THR A 61 -16.60 -0.23 9.23
N PRO A 62 -17.32 0.89 9.11
CA PRO A 62 -17.27 1.95 10.09
C PRO A 62 -17.75 1.47 11.46
N THR A 63 -17.16 2.02 12.52
CA THR A 63 -17.52 1.71 13.92
C THR A 63 -18.86 2.32 14.35
N PHE A 64 -19.44 3.22 13.55
CA PHE A 64 -20.73 3.88 13.79
C PHE A 64 -21.62 3.80 12.54
N LEU A 65 -22.95 3.78 12.76
CA LEU A 65 -23.94 3.47 11.71
C LEU A 65 -23.87 4.38 10.47
N GLU A 66 -23.46 5.64 10.62
CA GLU A 66 -23.38 6.62 9.52
C GLU A 66 -21.98 6.75 8.93
N GLY A 67 -21.04 5.90 9.34
CA GLY A 67 -19.65 6.04 8.90
C GLY A 67 -19.43 5.62 7.46
N LYS A 68 -18.29 6.06 6.92
CA LYS A 68 -17.92 5.75 5.53
C LYS A 68 -17.26 4.38 5.46
N LYS A 69 -17.87 3.46 4.72
CA LYS A 69 -17.22 2.20 4.33
C LYS A 69 -15.99 2.50 3.48
N THR A 70 -14.88 1.84 3.80
CA THR A 70 -13.61 2.00 3.09
C THR A 70 -13.20 0.67 2.49
N LEU A 71 -12.68 0.70 1.27
CA LEU A 71 -12.07 -0.46 0.62
C LEU A 71 -10.65 -0.09 0.20
N LEU A 72 -9.68 -0.73 0.83
CA LEU A 72 -8.27 -0.54 0.58
C LEU A 72 -7.74 -1.57 -0.44
N ASP A 73 -6.65 -1.25 -1.10
CA ASP A 73 -6.02 -2.13 -2.08
C ASP A 73 -5.23 -3.24 -1.41
N LEU A 74 -4.50 -2.91 -0.34
CA LEU A 74 -3.73 -3.87 0.44
C LEU A 74 -3.41 -3.31 1.82
N ILE A 75 -3.56 -4.16 2.83
CA ILE A 75 -3.16 -3.84 4.20
C ILE A 75 -2.43 -5.05 4.75
N CYS A 76 -1.26 -4.83 5.33
CA CYS A 76 -0.49 -5.88 5.97
C CYS A 76 0.21 -5.39 7.24
N ARG A 77 0.68 -6.35 8.05
CA ARG A 77 1.42 -6.10 9.28
C ARG A 77 2.71 -6.91 9.28
N ASP A 78 3.81 -6.26 9.65
CA ASP A 78 5.11 -6.90 9.76
C ASP A 78 5.31 -7.63 11.11
N ASP A 79 6.47 -8.26 11.26
CA ASP A 79 6.95 -8.96 12.45
C ASP A 79 7.18 -8.05 13.67
N ARG A 80 7.17 -6.73 13.47
CA ARG A 80 7.30 -5.71 14.54
C ARG A 80 5.95 -5.11 14.94
N GLY A 81 4.87 -5.53 14.29
CA GLY A 81 3.51 -5.03 14.48
C GLY A 81 3.22 -3.70 13.76
N GLN A 82 4.14 -3.21 12.92
CA GLN A 82 3.92 -2.03 12.09
C GLN A 82 2.90 -2.34 11.00
N THR A 83 2.00 -1.40 10.73
CA THR A 83 0.94 -1.60 9.73
C THR A 83 1.27 -0.84 8.46
N PHE A 84 1.10 -1.48 7.30
CA PHE A 84 1.36 -0.92 5.99
C PHE A 84 0.08 -0.96 5.16
N GLU A 85 -0.38 0.20 4.74
CA GLU A 85 -1.45 0.39 3.75
C GLU A 85 -0.80 0.74 2.41
N VAL A 86 -1.08 -0.06 1.37
CA VAL A 86 -0.51 0.15 0.03
C VAL A 86 -1.62 0.35 -0.99
N GLU A 87 -1.58 1.47 -1.69
CA GLU A 87 -2.63 1.93 -2.62
C GLU A 87 -2.06 2.24 -4.02
N ILE A 88 -2.80 1.87 -5.08
CA ILE A 88 -2.50 2.28 -6.45
C ILE A 88 -3.53 3.32 -6.92
N GLN A 89 -3.07 4.55 -7.15
CA GLN A 89 -3.95 5.64 -7.55
C GLN A 89 -3.72 6.05 -9.01
N ARG A 90 -4.69 5.75 -9.86
CA ARG A 90 -4.65 6.03 -11.31
C ARG A 90 -5.20 7.39 -11.69
N ASP A 91 -6.21 7.83 -10.95
CA ASP A 91 -6.94 9.06 -11.21
C ASP A 91 -6.48 10.19 -10.30
N VAL A 92 -6.51 11.42 -10.80
CA VAL A 92 -6.26 12.60 -9.98
C VAL A 92 -7.57 13.00 -9.30
N GLU A 93 -7.75 12.60 -8.05
CA GLU A 93 -8.94 12.91 -7.25
C GLU A 93 -8.65 13.97 -6.18
N SER A 94 -9.31 15.13 -6.21
CA SER A 94 -9.05 16.20 -5.24
C SER A 94 -9.17 15.78 -3.76
N SER A 95 -9.90 14.69 -3.47
CA SER A 95 -10.06 14.13 -2.13
C SER A 95 -9.00 13.11 -1.72
N PHE A 96 -8.11 12.68 -2.62
CA PHE A 96 -7.17 11.59 -2.42
C PHE A 96 -6.32 11.71 -1.14
N PHE A 97 -5.65 12.85 -0.93
CA PHE A 97 -4.88 13.06 0.29
C PHE A 97 -5.74 13.06 1.56
N LYS A 98 -6.97 13.57 1.49
CA LYS A 98 -7.91 13.52 2.62
C LYS A 98 -8.32 12.07 2.92
N ARG A 99 -8.49 11.24 1.90
CA ARG A 99 -8.71 9.79 2.05
C ARG A 99 -7.51 9.12 2.71
N CYS A 100 -6.30 9.40 2.25
CA CYS A 100 -5.08 8.84 2.83
C CYS A 100 -4.97 9.14 4.32
N VAL A 101 -5.17 10.41 4.71
CA VAL A 101 -5.14 10.80 6.13
C VAL A 101 -6.25 10.11 6.92
N PHE A 102 -7.46 10.01 6.35
CA PHE A 102 -8.58 9.33 6.99
C PHE A 102 -8.29 7.84 7.22
N TYR A 103 -7.75 7.14 6.22
CA TYR A 103 -7.43 5.71 6.30
C TYR A 103 -6.32 5.43 7.29
N ALA A 104 -5.21 6.17 7.21
CA ALA A 104 -4.09 6.02 8.14
C ALA A 104 -4.52 6.30 9.60
N SER A 105 -5.38 7.32 9.81
CA SER A 105 -5.89 7.65 11.15
C SER A 105 -6.81 6.55 11.71
N ASP A 106 -7.68 5.99 10.87
CA ASP A 106 -8.56 4.89 11.24
C ASP A 106 -7.77 3.61 11.56
N LEU A 107 -6.75 3.29 10.77
CA LEU A 107 -5.84 2.17 11.05
C LEU A 107 -5.09 2.36 12.37
N TYR A 108 -4.56 3.56 12.61
CA TYR A 108 -3.85 3.86 13.86
C TYR A 108 -4.77 3.78 15.07
N HIS A 109 -5.97 4.35 14.97
CA HIS A 109 -6.99 4.28 16.02
C HIS A 109 -7.44 2.85 16.30
N SER A 110 -7.61 2.02 15.25
CA SER A 110 -8.13 0.66 15.38
C SER A 110 -7.20 -0.33 16.08
N GLN A 111 -5.96 0.07 16.39
CA GLN A 111 -5.05 -0.70 17.23
C GLN A 111 -5.44 -0.67 18.72
N MET A 112 -6.34 0.25 19.11
CA MET A 112 -6.70 0.48 20.50
C MET A 112 -8.04 -0.15 20.85
N GLU A 113 -8.06 -0.84 21.99
CA GLU A 113 -9.27 -1.25 22.69
C GLU A 113 -9.44 -0.48 24.01
N ALA A 114 -10.65 -0.53 24.57
CA ALA A 114 -10.94 0.14 25.84
C ALA A 114 -10.03 -0.38 26.96
N GLY A 115 -9.36 0.55 27.66
CA GLY A 115 -8.45 0.24 28.76
C GLY A 115 -6.99 0.00 28.34
N ASN A 116 -6.67 0.04 27.05
CA ASN A 116 -5.27 0.04 26.60
C ASN A 116 -4.57 1.37 26.93
N ASN A 117 -3.26 1.29 27.19
CA ASN A 117 -2.39 2.46 27.28
C ASN A 117 -1.77 2.76 25.91
N PHE A 118 -1.47 4.03 25.64
CA PHE A 118 -1.05 4.50 24.31
C PHE A 118 0.34 4.01 23.87
N ASP A 119 1.15 3.47 24.78
CA ASP A 119 2.48 2.90 24.50
C ASP A 119 2.44 1.65 23.62
N ILE A 120 1.28 1.00 23.49
CA ILE A 120 1.12 -0.16 22.60
C ILE A 120 1.06 0.21 21.12
N LEU A 121 0.77 1.48 20.80
CA LEU A 121 0.56 1.93 19.44
C LEU A 121 1.80 1.71 18.58
N LYS A 122 1.58 1.09 17.42
CA LYS A 122 2.61 0.86 16.41
C LYS A 122 2.44 1.83 15.24
N PRO A 123 3.54 2.21 14.57
CA PRO A 123 3.48 3.03 13.37
C PRO A 123 2.53 2.47 12.30
N VAL A 124 1.87 3.38 11.58
CA VAL A 124 1.13 3.10 10.35
C VAL A 124 1.82 3.83 9.21
N TYR A 125 2.18 3.08 8.17
CA TYR A 125 2.75 3.60 6.94
C TYR A 125 1.72 3.51 5.83
N LEU A 126 1.37 4.65 5.24
CA LEU A 126 0.57 4.70 4.03
C LEU A 126 1.48 4.98 2.85
N ILE A 127 1.46 4.07 1.88
CA ILE A 127 2.31 4.11 0.70
C ILE A 127 1.39 4.11 -0.51
N SER A 128 1.43 5.17 -1.31
CA SER A 128 0.63 5.22 -2.53
C SER A 128 1.49 5.45 -3.77
N PHE A 129 1.25 4.63 -4.78
CA PHE A 129 1.87 4.77 -6.10
C PHE A 129 0.89 5.47 -7.04
N LEU A 130 1.29 6.63 -7.54
CA LEU A 130 0.46 7.45 -8.41
C LEU A 130 0.84 7.20 -9.88
N GLU A 131 -0.14 6.92 -10.76
CA GLU A 131 0.10 6.80 -12.21
C GLU A 131 0.43 8.16 -12.85
N ARG A 132 -0.01 9.25 -12.22
CA ARG A 132 0.17 10.62 -12.69
C ARG A 132 0.85 11.44 -11.60
N LYS A 133 1.67 12.40 -12.04
CA LYS A 133 2.20 13.42 -11.13
C LYS A 133 1.04 14.17 -10.48
N TRP A 134 1.10 14.31 -9.16
CA TRP A 134 0.11 15.09 -8.45
C TRP A 134 0.43 16.59 -8.60
N PRO A 135 -0.58 17.45 -8.84
CA PRO A 135 -0.35 18.88 -8.83
C PRO A 135 -0.10 19.37 -7.40
N HIS A 136 1.11 19.86 -7.14
CA HIS A 136 1.49 20.49 -5.88
C HIS A 136 1.58 22.01 -6.06
N ARG A 137 1.37 22.76 -4.97
CA ARG A 137 1.61 24.22 -4.98
C ARG A 137 3.11 24.53 -5.07
N ASP A 138 3.95 23.67 -4.51
CA ASP A 138 5.41 23.76 -4.51
C ASP A 138 5.99 22.34 -4.48
N GLU A 139 6.80 21.96 -5.48
CA GLU A 139 7.46 20.65 -5.55
C GLU A 139 8.65 20.53 -4.57
N SER A 140 9.22 21.66 -4.14
CA SER A 140 10.41 21.69 -3.27
C SER A 140 10.14 21.34 -1.80
N GLU A 141 8.87 21.35 -1.39
CA GLU A 141 8.42 20.97 -0.04
C GLU A 141 8.37 19.45 0.17
N TRP A 142 8.51 18.65 -0.90
CA TRP A 142 8.36 17.20 -0.87
C TRP A 142 9.55 16.44 -1.44
N ASP A 143 10.46 17.10 -2.17
CA ASP A 143 11.69 16.48 -2.67
C ASP A 143 12.74 16.42 -1.55
N THR A 144 12.87 15.24 -0.94
CA THR A 144 13.85 14.99 0.13
C THR A 144 15.25 14.70 -0.41
N ASN A 145 15.45 14.65 -1.73
CA ASN A 145 16.77 14.48 -2.36
C ASN A 145 17.59 15.79 -2.37
N ARG A 146 17.80 16.39 -1.20
CA ARG A 146 18.87 17.36 -0.99
C ARG A 146 20.17 16.66 -0.61
#